data_AF-A0A0B2RVT4-F1
#
_entry.id   AF-A0A0B2RVT4-F1
#
_cell.length_a   1.000
_cell.length_b   1.000
_cell.length_c   1.000
_cell.angle_alpha   90.00
_cell.angle_beta   90.00
_cell.angle_gamma   90.00
#
_symmetry.space_group_name_H-M   'P 1'
#
loop_
_entity.id
_entity.type
_entity.pdbx_description
1 polymer ?
#
loop_
_entity_poly.entity_id
_entity_poly.type
_entity_poly.pdbx_seq_one_letter_code
_entity_poly.pdbx_strand_id
1 'polypeptide(L)'
;SYLGIPVGSNPKSWRVWQPIISKFEAKLTKWKQKCLSMGGRITLINSVLIALPIYLLSFFRIPKKVVHKIVSIQRNFLWGGDIEATKIPWVNWDTVCLPKTKGGLGIKDLTKFNKALLGKWGWELANNQNHL
;
A
#
# COMPACT_ATOMS: atom_id res chain seq x y z
N SER A 1 -22.53 2.68 -3.69
CA SER A 1 -21.16 2.71 -3.13
C SER A 1 -21.27 3.27 -1.71
N TYR A 2 -21.01 2.47 -0.68
CA TYR A 2 -20.91 2.97 0.69
C TYR A 2 -19.42 3.13 1.01
N LEU A 3 -19.00 4.32 1.42
CA LEU A 3 -17.59 4.64 1.71
C LEU A 3 -16.60 4.34 0.54
N GLY A 4 -17.08 4.35 -0.71
CA GLY A 4 -16.26 4.02 -1.89
C GLY A 4 -16.17 2.52 -2.22
N ILE A 5 -16.86 1.66 -1.45
CA ILE A 5 -16.89 0.21 -1.66
C ILE A 5 -18.24 -0.14 -2.32
N PRO A 6 -18.23 -0.86 -3.46
CA PRO A 6 -19.44 -1.40 -4.03
C PRO A 6 -19.95 -2.55 -3.13
N VAL A 7 -21.03 -2.29 -2.39
CA VAL A 7 -21.68 -3.25 -1.49
C VAL A 7 -22.14 -4.45 -2.32
N GLY A 8 -21.76 -5.68 -1.92
CA GLY A 8 -22.01 -6.91 -2.67
C GLY A 8 -20.94 -7.29 -3.71
N SER A 9 -19.85 -6.52 -3.84
CA SER A 9 -18.76 -6.89 -4.76
C SER A 9 -17.78 -7.88 -4.15
N ASN A 10 -17.33 -8.84 -4.95
CA ASN A 10 -16.32 -9.81 -4.54
C ASN A 10 -14.98 -9.09 -4.28
N PRO A 11 -14.44 -9.11 -3.05
CA PRO A 11 -13.16 -8.47 -2.72
C PRO A 11 -11.95 -9.11 -3.41
N LYS A 12 -12.11 -10.29 -4.02
CA LYS A 12 -11.10 -10.89 -4.92
C LYS A 12 -11.10 -10.22 -6.30
N SER A 13 -12.14 -9.47 -6.66
CA SER A 13 -12.26 -8.79 -7.94
C SER A 13 -11.34 -7.57 -8.00
N TRP A 14 -10.58 -7.49 -9.09
CA TRP A 14 -9.72 -6.34 -9.42
C TRP A 14 -10.46 -5.00 -9.38
N ARG A 15 -11.74 -4.98 -9.79
CA ARG A 15 -12.56 -3.77 -9.88
C ARG A 15 -12.75 -3.07 -8.54
N VAL A 16 -12.81 -3.82 -7.43
CA VAL A 16 -12.96 -3.26 -6.07
C VAL A 16 -11.72 -2.45 -5.68
N TRP A 17 -10.55 -2.85 -6.16
CA TRP A 17 -9.27 -2.22 -5.79
C TRP A 17 -8.84 -1.11 -6.75
N GLN A 18 -9.47 -1.01 -7.93
CA GLN A 18 -9.14 0.00 -8.94
C GLN A 18 -9.16 1.44 -8.40
N PRO A 19 -10.20 1.88 -7.67
CA PRO A 19 -10.24 3.23 -7.12
C PRO A 19 -9.07 3.53 -6.19
N ILE A 20 -8.61 2.54 -5.42
CA ILE A 20 -7.45 2.70 -4.51
C ILE A 20 -6.16 2.81 -5.32
N ILE A 21 -5.97 1.94 -6.32
CA ILE A 21 -4.80 1.94 -7.18
C ILE A 21 -4.67 3.30 -7.88
N SER A 22 -5.76 3.79 -8.48
CA SER A 22 -5.78 5.10 -9.16
C SER A 22 -5.50 6.25 -8.19
N LYS A 23 -6.01 6.20 -6.96
CA LYS A 23 -5.69 7.21 -5.93
C LYS A 23 -4.21 7.17 -5.52
N PHE A 24 -3.63 5.97 -5.41
CA PHE A 24 -2.21 5.80 -5.10
C PHE A 24 -1.34 6.43 -6.18
N GLU A 25 -1.64 6.12 -7.43
CA GLU A 25 -0.95 6.65 -8.60
C GLU A 25 -1.09 8.18 -8.65
N ALA A 26 -2.31 8.71 -8.59
CA ALA A 26 -2.56 10.15 -8.59
C ALA A 26 -1.84 10.89 -7.45
N LYS A 27 -1.83 10.33 -6.24
CA LYS A 27 -1.12 10.94 -5.10
C LYS A 27 0.39 10.94 -5.33
N LEU A 28 0.98 9.85 -5.80
CA LEU A 28 2.43 9.78 -6.01
C LEU A 28 2.87 10.61 -7.23
N THR A 29 2.09 10.64 -8.31
CA THR A 29 2.37 11.47 -9.49
C THR A 29 2.24 12.97 -9.21
N LYS A 30 1.35 13.38 -8.30
CA LYS A 30 1.24 14.79 -7.88
C LYS A 30 2.54 15.33 -7.28
N TRP A 31 3.36 14.46 -6.69
CA TRP A 31 4.66 14.85 -6.15
C TRP A 31 5.74 14.66 -7.21
N LYS A 32 6.45 15.74 -7.55
CA LYS A 32 7.67 15.63 -8.37
C LYS A 32 8.72 14.84 -7.59
N GLN A 33 8.86 13.57 -7.93
CA GLN A 33 9.97 12.71 -7.50
C GLN A 33 11.34 13.41 -7.60
N LYS A 34 11.58 14.20 -8.66
CA LYS A 34 12.83 14.95 -8.90
C LYS A 34 13.09 16.05 -7.86
N CYS A 35 12.07 16.53 -7.16
CA CYS A 35 12.17 17.57 -6.11
C CYS A 35 12.28 16.99 -4.70
N LEU A 36 12.22 15.66 -4.54
CA LEU A 36 12.25 14.99 -3.25
C LEU A 36 13.54 14.19 -3.08
N SER A 37 14.14 14.31 -1.90
CA SER A 37 15.22 13.42 -1.46
C SER A 37 14.73 11.97 -1.35
N MET A 38 15.65 11.00 -1.32
CA MET A 38 15.31 9.58 -1.14
C MET A 38 14.48 9.35 0.14
N GLY A 39 14.86 10.01 1.24
CA GLY A 39 14.11 9.97 2.51
C GLY A 39 12.70 10.57 2.39
N GLY A 40 12.56 11.68 1.65
CA GLY A 40 11.26 12.28 1.37
C GLY A 40 10.34 11.35 0.57
N ARG A 41 10.89 10.66 -0.44
CA ARG A 41 10.14 9.68 -1.24
C ARG A 41 9.65 8.50 -0.40
N ILE A 42 10.51 7.94 0.45
CA ILE A 42 10.15 6.84 1.38
C ILE A 42 9.03 7.28 2.33
N THR A 43 9.18 8.47 2.91
CA THR A 43 8.21 9.03 3.86
C THR A 43 6.84 9.21 3.20
N LEU A 44 6.82 9.75 1.98
CA LEU A 44 5.60 9.93 1.22
C LEU A 44 4.93 8.61 0.82
N ILE A 45 5.72 7.60 0.40
CA ILE A 45 5.18 6.26 0.13
C ILE A 45 4.48 5.70 1.37
N ASN A 46 5.14 5.77 2.52
CA ASN A 46 4.59 5.25 3.77
C ASN A 46 3.34 6.02 4.22
N SER A 47 3.30 7.35 4.05
CA SER A 47 2.12 8.15 4.42
C SER A 47 0.92 7.85 3.51
N VAL A 48 1.13 7.71 2.20
CA VAL A 48 0.07 7.34 1.24
C VAL A 48 -0.44 5.92 1.50
N LEU A 49 0.45 4.98 1.84
CA LEU A 49 0.07 3.61 2.17
C LEU A 49 -0.74 3.48 3.46
N ILE A 50 -0.57 4.40 4.39
CA ILE A 50 -1.41 4.47 5.59
C ILE A 50 -2.75 5.13 5.21
N ALA A 51 -2.74 6.30 4.58
CA ALA A 51 -3.96 7.10 4.45
C ALA A 51 -5.01 6.54 3.46
N LEU A 52 -4.60 5.95 2.33
CA LEU A 52 -5.55 5.57 1.26
C LEU A 52 -6.21 4.20 1.44
N PRO A 53 -5.48 3.13 1.77
CA PRO A 53 -6.03 1.79 1.73
C PRO A 53 -6.42 1.25 3.12
N ILE A 54 -6.18 1.97 4.23
CA ILE A 54 -6.40 1.45 5.59
C ILE A 54 -7.80 0.86 5.76
N TYR A 55 -8.84 1.52 5.27
CA TYR A 55 -10.21 1.01 5.39
C TYR A 55 -10.37 -0.32 4.64
N LEU A 56 -10.04 -0.39 3.34
CA LEU A 56 -10.19 -1.61 2.55
C LEU A 56 -9.26 -2.75 3.00
N LEU A 57 -8.04 -2.43 3.45
CA LEU A 57 -7.10 -3.41 4.00
C LEU A 57 -7.49 -3.89 5.41
N SER A 58 -8.32 -3.14 6.13
CA SER A 58 -8.83 -3.53 7.45
C SER A 58 -9.94 -4.56 7.35
N PHE A 59 -10.73 -4.55 6.27
CA PHE A 59 -11.87 -5.44 6.09
C PHE A 59 -11.60 -6.62 5.13
N PHE A 60 -10.70 -6.45 4.16
CA PHE A 60 -10.49 -7.44 3.12
C PHE A 60 -9.04 -7.86 2.98
N ARG A 61 -8.84 -9.16 2.69
CA ARG A 61 -7.54 -9.66 2.27
C ARG A 61 -7.22 -9.18 0.86
N ILE A 62 -6.08 -8.51 0.72
CA ILE A 62 -5.65 -7.96 -0.56
C ILE A 62 -5.24 -9.10 -1.53
N PRO A 63 -5.74 -9.10 -2.79
CA PRO A 63 -5.28 -10.04 -3.80
C PRO A 63 -3.81 -9.77 -4.20
N LYS A 64 -3.03 -10.83 -4.43
CA LYS A 64 -1.60 -10.70 -4.84
C LYS A 64 -1.43 -9.75 -6.02
N LYS A 65 -2.26 -9.87 -7.06
CA LYS A 65 -2.22 -8.99 -8.26
C LYS A 65 -2.27 -7.49 -7.90
N VAL A 66 -3.08 -7.13 -6.92
CA VAL A 66 -3.22 -5.74 -6.44
C VAL A 66 -1.96 -5.31 -5.69
N VAL A 67 -1.40 -6.19 -4.86
CA VAL A 67 -0.10 -5.96 -4.19
C VAL A 67 0.99 -5.68 -5.21
N HIS A 68 1.13 -6.53 -6.23
CA HIS A 68 2.14 -6.35 -7.28
C HIS A 68 1.98 -5.01 -8.01
N LYS A 69 0.75 -4.59 -8.33
CA LYS A 69 0.51 -3.29 -8.99
C LYS A 69 0.90 -2.11 -8.08
N ILE A 70 0.51 -2.12 -6.81
CA ILE A 70 0.86 -1.05 -5.87
C ILE A 70 2.37 -0.99 -5.64
N VAL A 71 3.02 -2.14 -5.46
CA VAL A 71 4.48 -2.24 -5.33
C VAL A 71 5.19 -1.70 -6.58
N SER A 72 4.68 -1.98 -7.78
CA SER A 72 5.22 -1.43 -9.03
C SER A 72 5.16 0.11 -9.04
N ILE A 73 4.04 0.71 -8.63
CA ILE A 73 3.89 2.17 -8.53
C ILE A 73 4.88 2.74 -7.51
N GLN A 74 5.02 2.12 -6.33
CA GLN A 74 5.96 2.55 -5.31
C GLN A 74 7.42 2.46 -5.77
N ARG A 75 7.79 1.38 -6.48
CA ARG A 75 9.12 1.20 -7.08
C ARG A 75 9.41 2.28 -8.11
N ASN A 76 8.49 2.55 -9.02
CA ASN A 76 8.68 3.58 -10.04
C ASN A 76 8.88 4.95 -9.38
N PHE A 77 8.05 5.28 -8.38
CA PHE A 77 8.17 6.54 -7.65
C PHE A 77 9.49 6.68 -6.88
N LEU A 78 9.92 5.63 -6.17
CA LEU A 78 11.10 5.73 -5.31
C LEU A 78 12.40 5.81 -6.10
N TRP A 79 12.56 5.05 -7.19
CA TRP A 79 13.77 5.07 -8.02
C TRP A 79 13.73 6.18 -9.08
N GLY A 80 12.60 6.87 -9.21
CA GLY A 80 12.43 7.98 -10.13
C GLY A 80 12.32 7.53 -11.59
N GLY A 81 11.56 6.47 -11.83
CA GLY A 81 11.07 6.13 -13.16
C GLY A 81 9.92 7.08 -13.55
N ASP A 82 9.89 7.50 -14.82
CA ASP A 82 8.77 8.21 -15.41
C ASP A 82 7.76 7.22 -16.02
N ILE A 83 6.60 7.70 -16.45
CA ILE A 83 5.59 6.92 -17.18
C ILE A 83 6.21 6.27 -18.43
N GLU A 84 7.17 6.94 -19.06
CA GLU A 84 7.84 6.49 -20.28
C GLU A 84 9.19 5.79 -20.04
N ALA A 85 9.81 5.97 -18.87
CA ALA A 85 11.14 5.45 -18.58
C ALA A 85 11.23 4.88 -17.16
N THR A 86 11.13 3.55 -17.04
CA THR A 86 11.35 2.87 -15.75
C THR A 86 12.85 2.83 -15.45
N LYS A 87 13.26 3.37 -14.30
CA LYS A 87 14.62 3.18 -13.79
C LYS A 87 14.72 1.80 -13.15
N ILE A 88 15.82 1.10 -13.42
CA ILE A 88 16.06 -0.24 -12.90
C ILE A 88 16.13 -0.18 -11.36
N PRO A 89 15.27 -0.92 -10.64
CA PRO A 89 15.38 -1.03 -9.19
C PRO A 89 16.56 -1.93 -8.82
N TRP A 90 17.61 -1.35 -8.25
CA TRP A 90 18.85 -2.04 -7.89
C TRP A 90 18.75 -2.95 -6.66
N VAL A 91 17.66 -2.85 -5.89
CA VAL A 91 17.50 -3.56 -4.61
C VAL A 91 16.22 -4.39 -4.64
N ASN A 92 16.30 -5.61 -4.12
CA ASN A 92 15.12 -6.45 -3.94
C ASN A 92 14.09 -5.73 -3.05
N TRP A 93 12.82 -5.81 -3.42
CA TRP A 93 11.73 -5.14 -2.70
C TRP A 93 11.60 -5.63 -1.26
N ASP A 94 11.84 -6.92 -1.03
CA ASP A 94 11.80 -7.48 0.33
C ASP A 94 12.84 -6.81 1.24
N THR A 95 14.04 -6.55 0.72
CA THR A 95 15.11 -5.82 1.43
C THR A 95 14.72 -4.37 1.67
N VAL A 96 14.13 -3.71 0.67
CA VAL A 96 13.61 -2.33 0.80
C VAL A 96 12.58 -2.23 1.92
N CYS A 97 11.74 -3.26 2.09
CA CYS A 97 10.73 -3.32 3.12
C CYS A 97 11.25 -3.67 4.52
N LEU A 98 12.51 -4.08 4.66
CA LEU A 98 13.08 -4.35 5.99
C LEU A 98 13.19 -3.05 6.81
N PRO A 99 13.14 -3.15 8.16
CA PRO A 99 13.45 -2.03 9.03
C PRO A 99 14.84 -1.47 8.76
N LYS A 100 15.04 -0.17 9.03
CA LYS A 100 16.36 0.48 8.90
C LYS A 100 17.44 -0.19 9.75
N THR A 101 17.07 -0.69 10.93
CA THR A 101 17.97 -1.46 11.82
C THR A 101 18.44 -2.78 11.22
N LYS A 102 17.76 -3.28 10.19
CA LYS A 102 18.12 -4.50 9.44
C LYS A 102 18.64 -4.19 8.03
N GLY A 103 19.09 -2.97 7.78
CA GLY A 103 19.65 -2.55 6.48
C GLY A 103 18.62 -2.27 5.39
N GLY A 104 17.32 -2.21 5.70
CA GLY A 104 16.27 -1.84 4.76
C GLY A 104 15.93 -0.35 4.76
N LEU A 105 14.95 0.04 3.93
CA LEU A 105 14.49 1.43 3.84
C LEU A 105 13.27 1.73 4.74
N GLY A 106 12.68 0.70 5.35
CA GLY A 106 11.52 0.84 6.22
C GLY A 106 10.21 1.13 5.49
N ILE A 107 10.11 0.75 4.21
CA ILE A 107 8.82 0.78 3.50
C ILE A 107 7.94 -0.36 4.00
N LYS A 108 6.67 -0.07 4.33
CA LYS A 108 5.77 -1.11 4.82
C LYS A 108 5.46 -2.16 3.75
N ASP A 109 5.72 -3.42 4.04
CA ASP A 109 5.25 -4.56 3.25
C ASP A 109 3.72 -4.63 3.32
N LEU A 110 3.07 -4.43 2.18
CA LEU A 110 1.62 -4.37 2.07
C LEU A 110 0.93 -5.68 2.49
N THR A 111 1.56 -6.83 2.23
CA THR A 111 1.01 -8.14 2.60
C THR A 111 1.06 -8.33 4.11
N LYS A 112 2.19 -8.00 4.74
CA LYS A 112 2.33 -8.06 6.21
C LYS A 112 1.42 -7.05 6.89
N PHE A 113 1.34 -5.83 6.34
CA PHE A 113 0.49 -4.77 6.86
C PHE A 113 -1.00 -5.13 6.80
N ASN A 114 -1.48 -5.70 5.69
CA ASN A 114 -2.86 -6.19 5.57
C ASN A 114 -3.17 -7.30 6.58
N LYS A 115 -2.28 -8.29 6.72
CA LYS A 115 -2.45 -9.36 7.73
C LYS A 115 -2.52 -8.82 9.15
N ALA A 116 -1.65 -7.87 9.49
CA ALA A 116 -1.64 -7.25 10.81
C ALA A 116 -2.93 -6.46 11.09
N LEU A 117 -3.43 -5.71 10.09
CA LEU A 117 -4.71 -4.99 10.21
C LEU A 117 -5.89 -5.94 10.40
N LEU A 118 -5.99 -6.99 9.58
CA LEU A 118 -7.05 -8.00 9.71
C LEU A 118 -7.00 -8.69 11.09
N GLY A 119 -5.80 -9.01 11.58
CA GLY A 119 -5.59 -9.59 12.90
C GLY A 119 -6.03 -8.66 14.03
N LYS A 120 -5.70 -7.36 13.94
CA LYS A 120 -6.14 -6.34 14.91
C LYS A 120 -7.66 -6.29 15.01
N TRP A 121 -8.36 -6.20 13.89
CA TRP A 121 -9.83 -6.14 13.88
C TRP A 121 -10.48 -7.45 14.31
N GLY A 122 -9.91 -8.60 13.93
CA GLY A 122 -10.36 -9.89 14.42
C GLY A 122 -10.24 -10.02 15.94
N TRP A 123 -9.14 -9.52 16.51
CA TRP A 123 -8.93 -9.47 17.96
C TRP A 123 -9.90 -8.52 18.67
N GLU A 124 -10.10 -7.32 18.13
CA GLU A 124 -11.07 -6.36 18.66
C GLU A 124 -12.50 -6.94 18.64
N LEU A 125 -12.89 -7.63 17.57
CA LEU A 125 -14.19 -8.29 17.50
C LEU A 125 -14.34 -9.39 18.56
N ALA A 126 -13.33 -10.24 18.74
CA ALA A 126 -13.35 -11.32 19.72
C ALA A 126 -13.45 -10.79 21.17
N ASN A 127 -12.78 -9.68 21.48
CA ASN A 127 -12.82 -9.10 22.83
C ASN A 127 -14.09 -8.28 23.09
N ASN A 128 -14.63 -7.60 22.08
CA ASN A 128 -15.86 -6.82 22.19
C ASN A 128 -17.14 -7.67 22.12
N GLN A 129 -17.05 -8.96 21.75
CA GLN A 129 -18.15 -9.91 21.87
C GLN A 129 -18.55 -10.22 23.33
N ASN A 130 -17.75 -9.84 24.33
CA ASN A 130 -18.14 -9.91 25.73
C ASN A 130 -19.10 -8.79 26.17
N HIS A 131 -19.54 -7.93 25.24
CA HIS A 131 -20.33 -6.72 25.52
C HIS A 131 -21.54 -6.55 24.58
N LEU A 132 -22.03 -7.62 23.96
CA LEU A 132 -23.27 -7.68 23.16
C LEU A 132 -24.27 -8.66 23.78
#